data_AF-A0A533XVB4-F1
#
_entry.id   AF-A0A533XVB4-F1
#
_cell.length_a   1.000
_cell.length_b   1.000
_cell.length_c   1.000
_cell.angle_alpha   90.00
_cell.angle_beta   90.00
_cell.angle_gamma   90.00
#
_symmetry.space_group_name_H-M   'P 1'
#
loop_
_entity.id
_entity.type
_entity.pdbx_description
1 polymer ?
#
loop_
_entity_poly.entity_id
_entity_poly.type
_entity_poly.pdbx_seq_one_letter_code
_entity_poly.pdbx_strand_id
1 'polypeptide(L)'
;AVHCYILIGFPTETEAEAKETANFIIGHTRLHSSYGFSCQPCLFDLEKEAPIMSDPASYGIRRIMRPATEDLSLGYFYEVMEGMTPDEAERVYQYVYEKISEVVCELPFNYSMADGLLYIARAKTHPVATG
;
A
#
# COMPACT_ATOMS: atom_id res chain seq x y z
N ALA A 1 6.69 -14.34 -10.12
CA ALA A 1 6.08 -13.01 -9.99
C ALA A 1 6.21 -12.57 -8.54
N VAL A 2 6.34 -11.28 -8.30
CA VAL A 2 6.37 -10.67 -6.97
C VAL A 2 5.27 -9.61 -6.93
N HIS A 3 4.42 -9.68 -5.92
CA HIS A 3 3.45 -8.64 -5.64
C HIS A 3 3.81 -8.02 -4.29
N CYS A 4 4.06 -6.73 -4.29
CA CYS A 4 4.50 -5.97 -3.12
C CYS A 4 3.36 -5.09 -2.64
N TYR A 5 3.12 -5.06 -1.33
CA TYR A 5 2.27 -4.05 -0.70
C TYR A 5 3.15 -3.08 0.05
N ILE A 6 2.92 -1.78 -0.14
CA ILE A 6 3.51 -0.74 0.71
C ILE A 6 2.39 -0.08 1.48
N LEU A 7 2.56 0.09 2.79
CA LEU A 7 1.56 0.69 3.67
C LEU A 7 2.05 2.09 4.06
N ILE A 8 1.15 3.07 3.97
CA ILE A 8 1.38 4.48 4.28
C ILE A 8 0.38 4.92 5.33
N GLY A 9 0.78 5.76 6.27
CA GLY A 9 -0.08 6.37 7.26
C GLY A 9 -0.07 5.69 8.63
N PHE A 10 1.01 4.99 9.00
CA PHE A 10 1.11 4.49 10.37
C PHE A 10 1.12 5.65 11.38
N PRO A 11 0.61 5.47 12.62
CA PRO A 11 0.42 6.56 13.57
C PRO A 11 1.66 7.40 13.85
N THR A 12 2.86 6.81 13.84
CA THR A 12 4.12 7.52 14.10
C THR A 12 4.88 7.91 12.82
N GLU A 13 4.37 7.50 11.66
CA GLU A 13 5.06 7.68 10.39
C GLU A 13 5.07 9.14 9.98
N THR A 14 6.24 9.62 9.57
CA THR A 14 6.42 10.96 9.03
C THR A 14 6.26 10.97 7.51
N GLU A 15 5.94 12.13 6.94
CA GLU A 15 5.88 12.30 5.48
C GLU A 15 7.21 11.93 4.81
N ALA A 16 8.34 12.18 5.48
CA ALA A 16 9.66 11.85 4.96
C ALA A 16 9.87 10.33 4.84
N GLU A 17 9.50 9.56 5.86
CA GLU A 17 9.58 8.09 5.87
C GLU A 17 8.63 7.47 4.84
N ALA A 18 7.40 7.98 4.74
CA ALA A 18 6.43 7.54 3.74
C ALA A 18 6.95 7.76 2.30
N LYS A 19 7.57 8.92 2.05
CA LYS A 19 8.21 9.22 0.76
C LYS A 19 9.46 8.39 0.52
N GLU A 20 10.24 8.08 1.55
CA GLU A 20 11.39 7.18 1.45
C GLU A 20 10.96 5.79 0.98
N THR A 21 9.86 5.27 1.52
CA THR A 21 9.25 4.00 1.07
C THR A 21 8.90 4.02 -0.41
N ALA A 22 8.25 5.09 -0.88
CA ALA A 22 7.94 5.25 -2.30
C ALA A 22 9.20 5.36 -3.17
N ASN A 23 10.16 6.17 -2.75
CA ASN A 23 11.43 6.37 -3.43
C ASN A 23 12.24 5.08 -3.54
N PHE A 24 12.17 4.19 -2.54
CA PHE A 24 12.75 2.87 -2.63
C PHE A 24 12.19 2.11 -3.82
N ILE A 25 10.87 2.01 -3.98
CA ILE A 25 10.29 1.31 -5.14
C ILE A 25 10.70 2.00 -6.45
N ILE A 26 10.50 3.31 -6.56
CA ILE A 26 10.75 4.10 -7.79
C ILE A 26 12.22 4.02 -8.23
N GLY A 27 13.15 4.13 -7.28
CA GLY A 27 14.58 4.13 -7.55
C GLY A 27 15.14 2.75 -7.94
N HIS A 28 14.43 1.67 -7.65
CA HIS A 28 14.88 0.31 -7.95
C HIS A 28 14.38 -0.16 -9.31
N THR A 29 14.91 0.40 -10.40
CA THR A 29 14.47 0.08 -11.78
C THR A 29 14.47 -1.41 -12.09
N ARG A 30 15.48 -2.15 -11.62
CA ARG A 30 15.54 -3.61 -11.82
C ARG A 30 14.32 -4.32 -11.22
N LEU A 31 13.76 -3.81 -10.12
CA LEU A 31 12.58 -4.38 -9.47
C LEU A 31 11.34 -4.13 -10.32
N HIS A 32 11.02 -2.87 -10.63
CA HIS A 32 9.78 -2.53 -11.32
C HIS A 32 9.78 -2.79 -12.82
N SER A 33 10.95 -2.93 -13.45
CA SER A 33 11.05 -3.39 -14.84
C SER A 33 11.05 -4.92 -14.97
N SER A 34 11.04 -5.67 -13.86
CA SER A 34 11.04 -7.13 -13.91
C SER A 34 9.67 -7.69 -14.30
N TYR A 35 9.67 -8.74 -15.12
CA TYR A 35 8.45 -9.43 -15.51
C TYR A 35 7.70 -10.00 -14.30
N GLY A 36 6.43 -9.63 -14.19
CA GLY A 36 5.56 -10.08 -13.10
C GLY A 36 5.87 -9.42 -11.76
N PHE A 37 6.53 -8.27 -11.75
CA PHE A 37 6.52 -7.38 -10.59
C PHE A 37 5.27 -6.49 -10.60
N SER A 38 4.70 -6.28 -9.43
CA SER A 38 3.60 -5.34 -9.19
C SER A 38 3.71 -4.81 -7.76
N CYS A 39 3.18 -3.61 -7.53
CA CYS A 39 3.24 -2.93 -6.25
C CYS A 39 1.91 -2.21 -6.01
N GLN A 40 1.32 -2.42 -4.83
CA GLN A 40 0.08 -1.78 -4.42
C GLN A 40 0.32 -0.93 -3.17
N PRO A 41 0.19 0.39 -3.27
CA PRO A 41 0.11 1.26 -2.11
C PRO A 41 -1.22 1.08 -1.38
N CYS A 42 -1.15 0.97 -0.06
CA CYS A 42 -2.30 0.88 0.84
C CYS A 42 -2.21 1.99 1.89
N LEU A 43 -3.36 2.61 2.19
CA LEU A 43 -3.48 3.50 3.34
C LEU A 43 -3.73 2.64 4.59
N PHE A 44 -3.04 2.95 5.67
CA PHE A 44 -3.28 2.34 6.98
C PHE A 44 -4.66 2.77 7.50
N ASP A 45 -5.47 1.78 7.87
CA ASP A 45 -6.74 1.98 8.56
C ASP A 45 -6.71 1.26 9.91
N LEU A 46 -7.34 1.88 10.90
CA LEU A 46 -7.38 1.34 12.27
C LEU A 46 -8.57 0.39 12.40
N GLU A 47 -8.29 -0.90 12.25
CA GLU A 47 -9.31 -1.95 12.31
C GLU A 47 -9.80 -2.27 13.73
N LYS A 48 -11.02 -2.79 13.80
CA LYS A 48 -11.58 -3.41 15.00
C LYS A 48 -10.71 -4.61 15.43
N GLU A 49 -10.51 -4.73 16.75
CA GLU A 49 -9.77 -5.85 17.38
C GLU A 49 -8.26 -5.92 17.12
N ALA A 50 -7.68 -4.93 16.43
CA ALA A 50 -6.24 -4.87 16.25
C ALA A 50 -5.49 -4.73 17.61
N PRO A 51 -4.27 -5.29 17.77
CA PRO A 51 -3.51 -5.22 19.03
C PRO A 51 -3.32 -3.79 19.56
N ILE A 52 -3.20 -2.83 18.64
CA ILE A 52 -3.12 -1.39 18.90
C ILE A 52 -4.32 -0.85 19.70
N MET A 53 -5.47 -1.53 19.68
CA MET A 53 -6.65 -1.17 20.47
C MET A 53 -6.47 -1.45 21.96
N SER A 54 -5.58 -2.38 22.33
CA SER A 54 -5.37 -2.78 23.73
C SER A 54 -4.49 -1.78 24.49
N ASP A 55 -3.52 -1.17 23.81
CA ASP A 55 -2.66 -0.13 24.36
C ASP A 55 -2.32 0.91 23.27
N PRO A 56 -3.27 1.79 22.89
CA PRO A 56 -3.07 2.73 21.78
C PRO A 56 -1.89 3.68 21.99
N ALA A 57 -1.60 4.03 23.24
CA ALA A 57 -0.56 4.99 23.58
C ALA A 57 0.85 4.49 23.21
N SER A 58 1.13 3.19 23.37
CA SER A 58 2.45 2.63 23.00
C SER A 58 2.69 2.61 21.49
N TYR A 59 1.65 2.77 20.68
CA TYR A 59 1.72 2.91 19.23
C TYR A 59 1.57 4.36 18.76
N GLY A 60 1.69 5.34 19.66
CA GLY A 60 1.60 6.76 19.29
C GLY A 60 0.19 7.27 19.02
N ILE A 61 -0.87 6.53 19.39
CA ILE A 61 -2.25 7.00 19.28
C ILE A 61 -2.65 7.73 20.56
N ARG A 62 -3.04 9.00 20.43
CA ARG A 62 -3.55 9.84 21.52
C ARG A 62 -4.98 9.47 21.90
N ARG A 63 -5.85 9.29 20.91
CA ARG A 63 -7.28 9.06 21.14
C ARG A 63 -7.89 8.26 20.00
N ILE A 64 -8.76 7.32 20.32
CA ILE A 64 -9.59 6.60 19.36
C ILE A 64 -11.03 7.07 19.54
N MET A 65 -11.66 7.51 18.46
CA MET A 65 -13.04 7.98 18.41
C MET A 65 -13.90 6.95 17.69
N ARG A 66 -14.89 6.43 18.41
CA ARG A 66 -15.86 5.47 17.87
C ARG A 66 -17.15 6.22 17.53
N PRO A 67 -17.58 6.28 16.27
CA PRO A 67 -18.88 6.87 15.95
C PRO A 67 -19.97 6.04 16.62
N ALA A 68 -20.79 6.68 17.47
CA ALA A 68 -21.82 6.00 18.27
C ALA A 68 -22.96 5.40 17.42
N THR A 69 -23.06 5.79 16.15
CA THR A 69 -24.17 5.47 15.23
C THR A 69 -23.77 4.59 14.06
N GLU A 70 -22.49 4.25 13.89
CA GLU A 70 -21.99 3.48 12.76
C GLU A 70 -21.42 2.14 13.21
N ASP A 71 -22.30 1.18 13.45
CA ASP A 71 -21.90 -0.22 13.74
C ASP A 71 -21.20 -0.88 12.52
N LEU A 72 -21.47 -0.35 11.32
CA LEU A 72 -20.96 -0.84 10.04
C LEU A 72 -19.66 -0.16 9.55
N SER A 73 -19.13 0.86 10.24
CA SER A 73 -17.84 1.42 9.83
C SER A 73 -16.73 0.41 10.13
N LEU A 74 -15.88 0.13 9.14
CA LEU A 74 -14.75 -0.80 9.27
C LEU A 74 -13.57 -0.16 10.00
N GLY A 75 -13.34 1.14 9.78
CA GLY A 75 -12.28 1.92 10.41
C GLY A 75 -12.76 2.76 11.60
N TYR A 76 -11.84 3.03 12.53
CA TYR A 76 -11.99 4.00 13.60
C TYR A 76 -11.33 5.34 13.26
N PHE A 77 -11.95 6.44 13.69
CA PHE A 77 -11.24 7.72 13.72
C PHE A 77 -10.24 7.73 14.86
N TYR A 78 -9.04 8.28 14.64
CA TYR A 78 -8.03 8.38 15.68
C TYR A 78 -7.23 9.67 15.57
N GLU A 79 -6.65 10.08 16.70
CA GLU A 79 -5.68 11.17 16.79
C GLU A 79 -4.34 10.59 17.20
N VAL A 80 -3.28 11.07 16.57
CA VAL A 80 -1.90 10.64 16.85
C VAL A 80 -1.20 11.60 17.80
N MET A 81 -0.19 11.10 18.52
CA MET A 81 0.66 11.90 19.40
C MET A 81 1.74 12.64 18.62
N GLU A 82 2.27 12.00 17.59
CA GLU A 82 3.36 12.43 16.71
C GLU A 82 3.14 11.86 15.29
N GLY A 83 4.03 12.13 14.35
CA GLY A 83 3.86 11.68 12.96
C GLY A 83 2.79 12.47 12.19
N MET A 84 2.33 11.88 11.09
CA MET A 84 1.26 12.44 10.26
C MET A 84 -0.12 12.24 10.92
N THR A 85 -0.95 13.27 10.88
CA THR A 85 -2.39 13.11 11.12
C THR A 85 -3.03 12.23 10.04
N PRO A 86 -4.19 11.59 10.30
CA PRO A 86 -4.88 10.79 9.27
C PRO A 86 -5.12 11.54 7.96
N ASP A 87 -5.50 12.82 8.03
CA ASP A 87 -5.69 13.66 6.84
C ASP A 87 -4.37 13.94 6.10
N GLU A 88 -3.25 14.10 6.81
CA GLU A 88 -1.92 14.21 6.20
C GLU A 88 -1.50 12.90 5.54
N ALA A 89 -1.70 11.77 6.24
CA ALA A 89 -1.42 10.45 5.73
C ALA A 89 -2.21 10.15 4.45
N GLU A 90 -3.49 10.53 4.38
CA GLU A 90 -4.29 10.39 3.16
C GLU A 90 -3.71 11.21 1.99
N ARG A 91 -3.32 12.47 2.23
CA ARG A 91 -2.71 13.30 1.18
C ARG A 91 -1.38 12.72 0.70
N VAL A 92 -0.54 12.25 1.62
CA VAL A 92 0.75 11.63 1.29
C VAL A 92 0.54 10.30 0.56
N TYR A 93 -0.45 9.51 0.99
CA TYR A 93 -0.83 8.28 0.30
C TYR A 93 -1.22 8.55 -1.15
N GLN A 94 -2.05 9.56 -1.43
CA GLN A 94 -2.43 9.91 -2.81
C GLN A 94 -1.21 10.29 -3.66
N TYR A 95 -0.27 11.05 -3.08
CA TYR A 95 1.00 11.38 -3.74
C TYR A 95 1.85 10.13 -4.01
N VAL A 96 1.98 9.23 -3.03
CA VAL A 96 2.73 7.97 -3.18
C VAL A 96 2.09 7.10 -4.24
N TYR A 97 0.76 6.98 -4.23
CA TYR A 97 -0.01 6.24 -5.20
C TYR A 97 0.29 6.72 -6.62
N GLU A 98 0.11 8.03 -6.87
CA GLU A 98 0.40 8.63 -8.18
C GLU A 98 1.83 8.32 -8.66
N LYS A 99 2.82 8.44 -7.77
CA LYS A 99 4.23 8.21 -8.13
C LYS A 99 4.57 6.76 -8.40
N ILE A 100 3.95 5.82 -7.69
CA ILE A 100 4.15 4.39 -7.93
C ILE A 100 3.50 3.99 -9.26
N SER A 101 2.32 4.52 -9.56
CA SER A 101 1.60 4.27 -10.82
C SER A 101 2.32 4.78 -12.07
N GLU A 102 3.22 5.76 -11.93
CA GLU A 102 4.11 6.21 -13.00
C GLU A 102 5.12 5.12 -13.44
N VAL A 103 5.50 4.21 -12.53
CA VAL A 103 6.61 3.25 -12.75
C VAL A 103 6.18 1.79 -12.71
N VAL A 104 5.02 1.48 -12.12
CA VAL A 104 4.49 0.12 -12.01
C VAL A 104 3.09 0.06 -12.61
N CYS A 105 2.83 -0.96 -13.43
CA CYS A 105 1.52 -1.16 -14.04
C CYS A 105 0.46 -1.52 -12.97
N GLU A 106 -0.61 -0.72 -12.88
CA GLU A 106 -1.72 -0.92 -11.94
C GLU A 106 -2.59 -2.14 -12.24
N LEU A 107 -2.48 -2.75 -13.43
CA LEU A 107 -3.39 -3.81 -13.87
C LEU A 107 -2.83 -5.23 -13.69
N PRO A 108 -3.49 -6.08 -12.87
CA PRO A 108 -4.53 -5.78 -11.89
C PRO A 108 -4.23 -6.33 -10.50
N PHE A 109 -4.95 -5.73 -9.57
CA PHE A 109 -5.14 -6.04 -8.16
C PHE A 109 -5.77 -7.43 -7.88
N ASN A 110 -5.68 -8.38 -8.81
CA ASN A 110 -6.22 -9.72 -8.66
C ASN A 110 -5.13 -10.75 -9.00
N TYR A 111 -4.82 -11.62 -8.02
CA TYR A 111 -3.79 -12.68 -8.09
C TYR A 111 -3.80 -13.45 -9.42
N SER A 112 -4.98 -13.63 -10.02
CA SER A 112 -5.20 -14.34 -11.30
C SER A 112 -4.49 -13.74 -12.52
N MET A 113 -4.24 -12.43 -12.59
CA MET A 113 -3.72 -11.84 -13.82
C MET A 113 -2.21 -11.63 -13.79
N ALA A 114 -1.56 -11.60 -12.62
CA ALA A 114 -0.10 -11.73 -12.54
C ALA A 114 0.36 -13.08 -13.14
N ASP A 115 -0.42 -14.14 -12.90
CA ASP A 115 -0.26 -15.45 -13.56
C ASP A 115 -0.58 -15.39 -15.06
N GLY A 116 -1.63 -14.65 -15.46
CA GLY A 116 -1.95 -14.39 -16.86
C GLY A 116 -0.84 -13.63 -17.61
N LEU A 117 -0.22 -12.65 -16.97
CA LEU A 117 0.92 -11.89 -17.52
C LEU A 117 2.18 -12.75 -17.58
N LEU A 118 2.42 -13.64 -16.61
CA LEU A 118 3.47 -14.66 -16.70
C LEU A 118 3.27 -15.58 -17.91
N TYR A 119 2.03 -16.01 -18.17
CA TYR A 119 1.69 -16.82 -19.34
C TYR A 119 1.95 -16.06 -20.65
N ILE A 120 1.48 -14.82 -20.77
CA ILE A 120 1.67 -13.98 -21.97
C ILE A 120 3.16 -13.66 -22.17
N ALA A 121 3.88 -13.30 -21.12
CA ALA A 121 5.31 -12.99 -21.18
C ALA A 121 6.12 -14.22 -21.63
N ARG A 122 5.83 -15.40 -21.08
CA ARG A 122 6.44 -16.67 -21.51
C ARG A 122 6.13 -17.00 -22.98
N ALA A 123 4.90 -16.77 -23.43
CA ALA A 123 4.50 -17.00 -24.83
C ALA A 123 5.24 -16.08 -25.81
N LYS A 124 5.56 -14.85 -25.41
CA LYS A 124 6.33 -13.91 -26.24
C LYS A 124 7.82 -14.24 -26.32
N THR A 125 8.42 -14.80 -25.27
CA THR A 125 9.84 -15.18 -25.25
C THR A 125 10.10 -16.56 -25.86
N HIS A 126 9.11 -17.44 -25.87
CA HIS A 126 9.14 -18.73 -26.56
C HIS A 126 7.93 -18.84 -27.48
N PRO A 127 8.00 -18.31 -28.72
CA PRO A 127 6.95 -18.52 -29.71
C PRO A 127 6.78 -20.03 -29.89
N VAL A 128 5.57 -20.54 -29.64
CA VAL A 128 5.26 -21.93 -29.99
C VAL A 128 5.39 -22.02 -31.50
N ALA A 129 6.31 -22.87 -31.98
CA ALA A 129 6.48 -23.11 -33.40
C ALA A 129 5.13 -23.58 -33.96
N THR A 130 4.52 -22.75 -34.81
CA THR A 130 3.34 -23.13 -35.57
C THR A 130 3.79 -24.15 -36.61
N GLY A 131 3.45 -25.42 -36.39
CA GLY A 131 3.56 -26.48 -37.39
C GLY A 131 2.50 -26.33 -38.48
#